data_AF-A0A6G6X0L1-F1
#
_entry.id   AF-A0A6G6X0L1-F1
#
_cell.length_a   1.000
_cell.length_b   1.000
_cell.length_c   1.000
_cell.angle_alpha   90.00
_cell.angle_beta   90.00
_cell.angle_gamma   90.00
#
_symmetry.space_group_name_H-M   'P 1'
#
loop_
_entity.id
_entity.type
_entity.pdbx_description
1 polymer ?
#
loop_
_entity_poly.entity_id
_entity_poly.type
_entity_poly.pdbx_seq_one_letter_code
_entity_poly.pdbx_strand_id
1 'polypeptide(L)'
;MALTIPIITRKSLTDLEPLTYRAKYLAGCQRRLDGRWLLQPDIDLSKFTCRAVIDWVEINFETVLPTRILELRRLMAPVFGGRKPYCVPMQDSDTTLPRLERFRRKSHLFVLRVQEPDFAQIAAALIAIARRYQLSADPRIPAIEVSIDFTPKTPCDRDRLAMVLVLGRHLLPTAHDVISCKADRERFSWGDKKFDTVSFGTDQERINRDVLPLSIAGDQAPFADATLYLGAQSGPVMWRIMDKVIDRQNRGKGTAIVLPPEERRARIEVQLSGESMDEFSFDEFSKLRTFRFERLSRFFRFELTTFEESAPPKPSEPRAWASKRRWEKFALTGVPGLLAMDEAKRKERERARSALVKAKIPTRDRVRVGKGGKGTFVSYKDLNKAVDTALRHLSERVRRQVKLGTSSPTSC
;
A
#
# COMPACT_ATOMS: atom_id res chain seq x y z
N MET A 1 19.49 -24.80 -7.55
CA MET A 1 20.09 -23.46 -7.76
C MET A 1 19.40 -22.49 -6.81
N ALA A 2 20.13 -21.97 -5.82
CA ALA A 2 19.59 -20.94 -4.93
C ALA A 2 19.62 -19.60 -5.69
N LEU A 3 18.49 -18.88 -5.67
CA LEU A 3 18.39 -17.57 -6.32
C LEU A 3 18.59 -16.50 -5.25
N THR A 4 19.44 -15.51 -5.53
CA THR A 4 19.77 -14.45 -4.57
C THR A 4 19.45 -13.09 -5.17
N ILE A 5 18.84 -12.22 -4.37
CA ILE A 5 18.61 -10.82 -4.70
C ILE A 5 19.44 -9.97 -3.72
N PRO A 6 20.35 -9.10 -4.21
CA PRO A 6 21.15 -8.26 -3.34
C PRO A 6 20.25 -7.28 -2.55
N ILE A 7 20.59 -7.07 -1.29
CA ILE A 7 19.99 -6.01 -0.48
C ILE A 7 20.82 -4.75 -0.70
N ILE A 8 20.42 -3.96 -1.69
CA ILE A 8 21.12 -2.72 -2.06
C ILE A 8 20.53 -1.57 -1.24
N THR A 9 21.39 -0.81 -0.58
CA THR A 9 21.03 0.38 0.20
C THR A 9 21.78 1.60 -0.33
N ARG A 10 21.16 2.78 -0.28
CA ARG A 10 21.76 4.05 -0.75
C ARG A 10 22.15 4.99 0.39
N LYS A 11 21.43 4.92 1.51
CA LYS A 11 21.61 5.73 2.73
C LYS A 11 22.50 5.02 3.74
N SER A 12 22.31 3.71 3.96
CA SER A 12 23.22 2.89 4.77
C SER A 12 24.26 2.27 3.85
N LEU A 13 25.55 2.53 4.05
CA LEU A 13 26.64 1.89 3.28
C LEU A 13 27.00 0.50 3.82
N THR A 14 26.01 -0.24 4.32
CA THR A 14 26.23 -1.55 4.94
C THR A 14 26.06 -2.64 3.90
N ASP A 15 27.10 -3.43 3.67
CA ASP A 15 26.99 -4.66 2.88
C ASP A 15 26.20 -5.69 3.70
N LEU A 16 25.01 -6.02 3.19
CA LEU A 16 24.11 -6.98 3.82
C LEU A 16 24.03 -8.25 2.98
N GLU A 17 23.92 -9.39 3.67
CA GLU A 17 23.68 -10.66 3.00
C GLU A 17 22.45 -10.60 2.10
N PRO A 18 22.51 -11.15 0.88
CA PRO A 18 21.42 -11.09 -0.06
C PRO A 18 20.16 -11.83 0.44
N LEU A 19 19.00 -11.39 -0.03
CA LEU A 19 17.76 -12.12 0.14
C LEU A 19 17.81 -13.38 -0.73
N THR A 20 17.89 -14.53 -0.08
CA THR A 20 17.89 -15.82 -0.76
C THR A 20 16.47 -16.29 -1.03
N TYR A 21 16.27 -17.02 -2.12
CA TYR A 21 15.02 -17.63 -2.50
C TYR A 21 15.19 -19.13 -2.67
N ARG A 22 14.20 -19.87 -2.14
CA ARG A 22 14.07 -21.32 -2.28
C ARG A 22 13.10 -21.63 -3.41
N ALA A 23 13.53 -22.50 -4.32
CA ALA A 23 12.67 -23.07 -5.35
C ALA A 23 11.96 -24.31 -4.78
N LYS A 24 10.63 -24.35 -4.87
CA LYS A 24 9.82 -25.50 -4.46
C LYS A 24 9.02 -26.02 -5.64
N TYR A 25 9.17 -27.28 -5.98
CA TYR A 25 8.40 -27.89 -7.07
C TYR A 25 6.91 -27.95 -6.72
N LEU A 26 6.06 -27.60 -7.67
CA LEU A 26 4.60 -27.63 -7.52
C LEU A 26 4.04 -28.89 -8.19
N ALA A 27 4.08 -30.03 -7.50
CA ALA A 27 3.50 -31.26 -8.02
C ALA A 27 1.96 -31.22 -7.97
N GLY A 28 1.31 -31.40 -9.13
CA GLY A 28 -0.03 -31.99 -9.28
C GLY A 28 -1.25 -31.27 -8.67
N CYS A 29 -1.07 -30.20 -7.90
CA CYS A 29 -2.19 -29.59 -7.15
C CYS A 29 -3.16 -28.80 -8.06
N GLN A 30 -2.69 -28.24 -9.18
CA GLN A 30 -3.50 -27.55 -10.18
C GLN A 30 -2.83 -27.68 -11.55
N ARG A 31 -3.58 -28.07 -12.60
CA ARG A 31 -3.04 -28.24 -13.97
C ARG A 31 -2.29 -27.02 -14.52
N ARG A 32 -2.63 -25.80 -14.06
CA ARG A 32 -1.93 -24.55 -14.44
C ARG A 32 -0.53 -24.41 -13.81
N LEU A 33 -0.26 -25.14 -12.74
CA LEU A 33 0.99 -25.10 -11.97
C LEU A 33 1.88 -26.32 -12.22
N ASP A 34 1.39 -27.28 -13.01
CA ASP A 34 2.13 -28.48 -13.36
C ASP A 34 3.43 -28.15 -14.14
N GLY A 35 4.53 -28.81 -13.80
CA GLY A 35 5.86 -28.50 -14.34
C GLY A 35 6.40 -27.12 -13.98
N ARG A 36 5.96 -26.53 -12.86
CA ARG A 36 6.44 -25.21 -12.39
C ARG A 36 7.08 -25.26 -11.02
N TRP A 37 8.06 -24.38 -10.83
CA TRP A 37 8.71 -24.12 -9.56
C TRP A 37 8.17 -22.84 -8.94
N LEU A 38 7.80 -22.91 -7.67
CA LEU A 38 7.47 -21.78 -6.83
C LEU A 38 8.74 -21.12 -6.31
N LEU A 39 8.85 -19.80 -6.45
CA LEU A 39 9.94 -19.03 -5.89
C LEU A 39 9.50 -18.37 -4.58
N GLN A 40 10.05 -18.83 -3.45
CA GLN A 40 9.70 -18.36 -2.12
C GLN A 40 10.91 -17.69 -1.44
N PRO A 41 10.78 -16.46 -0.90
CA PRO A 41 11.88 -15.82 -0.18
C PRO A 41 12.18 -16.59 1.10
N ASP A 42 13.47 -16.71 1.42
CA ASP A 42 13.93 -17.33 2.65
C ASP A 42 13.93 -16.31 3.79
N ILE A 43 12.74 -16.10 4.35
CA ILE A 43 12.50 -15.19 5.47
C ILE A 43 11.69 -15.91 6.54
N ASP A 44 12.17 -15.84 7.78
CA ASP A 44 11.47 -16.38 8.93
C ASP A 44 10.52 -15.33 9.52
N LEU A 45 9.23 -15.45 9.17
CA LEU A 45 8.19 -14.55 9.68
C LEU A 45 8.02 -14.63 11.20
N SER A 46 8.45 -15.72 11.84
CA SER A 46 8.35 -15.87 13.30
C SER A 46 9.28 -14.93 14.07
N LYS A 47 10.32 -14.39 13.40
CA LYS A 47 11.21 -13.35 13.94
C LYS A 47 10.55 -11.97 14.03
N PHE A 48 9.36 -11.80 13.46
CA PHE A 48 8.68 -10.50 13.42
C PHE A 48 7.45 -10.49 14.32
N THR A 49 7.15 -9.33 14.86
CA THR A 49 5.80 -8.96 15.28
C THR A 49 5.12 -8.27 14.11
N CYS A 50 3.87 -8.65 13.82
CA CYS A 50 3.07 -8.06 12.76
C CYS A 50 1.90 -7.29 13.39
N ARG A 51 1.81 -5.98 13.13
CA ARG A 51 0.80 -5.10 13.73
C ARG A 51 0.19 -4.17 12.69
N ALA A 52 -1.13 -4.13 12.64
CA ALA A 52 -1.86 -3.14 11.86
C ALA A 52 -2.15 -1.90 12.71
N VAL A 53 -1.95 -0.71 12.15
CA VAL A 53 -2.23 0.59 12.76
C VAL A 53 -2.92 1.50 11.74
N ILE A 54 -3.56 2.56 12.23
CA ILE A 54 -4.06 3.65 11.38
C ILE A 54 -3.08 4.79 11.59
N ASP A 55 -2.38 5.20 10.54
CA ASP A 55 -1.39 6.28 10.63
C ASP A 55 -2.09 7.64 10.65
N TRP A 56 -3.18 7.81 9.88
CA TRP A 56 -4.08 8.94 10.03
C TRP A 56 -5.48 8.64 9.51
N VAL A 57 -6.44 9.45 9.97
CA VAL A 57 -7.82 9.48 9.49
C VAL A 57 -8.25 10.92 9.23
N GLU A 58 -9.01 11.12 8.17
CA GLU A 58 -9.70 12.38 7.88
C GLU A 58 -11.19 12.22 8.20
N ILE A 59 -11.78 13.25 8.81
CA ILE A 59 -13.18 13.27 9.21
C ILE A 59 -13.80 14.58 8.76
N ASN A 60 -14.85 14.48 7.95
CA ASN A 60 -15.68 15.60 7.54
C ASN A 60 -16.90 15.67 8.45
N PHE A 61 -17.18 16.83 9.01
CA PHE A 61 -18.39 17.03 9.80
C PHE A 61 -19.01 18.38 9.47
N GLU A 62 -20.31 18.45 9.68
CA GLU A 62 -21.09 19.65 9.42
C GLU A 62 -21.84 20.08 10.69
N THR A 63 -21.72 21.36 11.04
CA THR A 63 -22.44 21.96 12.17
C THR A 63 -23.66 22.71 11.68
N VAL A 64 -24.79 22.59 12.38
CA VAL A 64 -26.01 23.35 12.10
C VAL A 64 -25.76 24.85 12.26
N LEU A 65 -25.03 25.23 13.31
CA LEU A 65 -24.66 26.62 13.57
C LEU A 65 -23.34 27.00 12.86
N PRO A 66 -23.26 28.15 12.18
CA PRO A 66 -22.00 28.60 11.59
C PRO A 66 -20.97 28.88 12.68
N THR A 67 -19.85 28.17 12.64
CA THR A 67 -18.88 28.12 13.74
C THR A 67 -17.50 28.60 13.29
N ARG A 68 -16.73 29.22 14.20
CA ARG A 68 -15.32 29.55 13.95
C ARG A 68 -14.42 28.39 14.35
N ILE A 69 -13.44 28.08 13.52
CA ILE A 69 -12.45 27.03 13.79
C ILE A 69 -11.69 27.20 15.11
N LEU A 70 -11.45 28.43 15.56
CA LEU A 70 -10.83 28.69 16.87
C LEU A 70 -11.68 28.15 18.03
N GLU A 71 -13.00 28.19 17.91
CA GLU A 71 -13.91 27.69 18.94
C GLU A 71 -13.93 26.16 18.96
N LEU A 72 -13.97 25.53 17.78
CA LEU A 72 -13.84 24.07 17.65
C LEU A 72 -12.51 23.58 18.24
N ARG A 73 -11.40 24.27 17.96
CA ARG A 73 -10.10 23.92 18.53
C ARG A 73 -10.06 24.04 20.06
N ARG A 74 -10.69 25.08 20.64
CA ARG A 74 -10.80 25.23 22.09
C ARG A 74 -11.62 24.11 22.71
N LEU A 75 -12.68 23.69 22.04
CA LEU A 75 -13.55 22.60 22.48
C LEU A 75 -12.85 21.23 22.42
N MET A 76 -12.06 20.98 21.38
CA MET A 76 -11.35 19.73 21.18
C MET A 76 -10.06 19.62 22.02
N ALA A 77 -9.40 20.73 22.33
CA ALA A 77 -8.09 20.71 23.00
C ALA A 77 -8.05 19.91 24.32
N PRO A 78 -9.03 20.01 25.24
CA PRO A 78 -9.04 19.18 26.45
C PRO A 78 -9.09 17.68 26.15
N VAL A 79 -9.83 17.28 25.11
CA VAL A 79 -10.01 15.87 24.71
C VAL A 79 -8.74 15.28 24.13
N PHE A 80 -7.96 16.08 23.39
CA PHE A 80 -6.67 15.68 22.82
C PHE A 80 -5.48 15.98 23.75
N GLY A 81 -5.70 16.12 25.06
CA GLY A 81 -4.62 16.35 26.04
C GLY A 81 -3.82 17.63 25.78
N GLY A 82 -4.49 18.69 25.37
CA GLY A 82 -3.88 19.98 25.02
C GLY A 82 -3.30 20.08 23.60
N ARG A 83 -3.25 18.97 22.85
CA ARG A 83 -2.83 18.99 21.44
C ARG A 83 -3.91 19.63 20.57
N LYS A 84 -3.48 20.36 19.53
CA LYS A 84 -4.38 20.99 18.56
C LYS A 84 -4.42 20.12 17.30
N PRO A 85 -5.47 19.30 17.10
CA PRO A 85 -5.56 18.49 15.89
C PRO A 85 -5.68 19.40 14.66
N TYR A 86 -5.27 18.90 13.51
CA TYR A 86 -5.44 19.63 12.26
C TYR A 86 -6.94 19.69 11.95
N CYS A 87 -7.49 20.90 11.97
CA CYS A 87 -8.87 21.13 11.59
C CYS A 87 -9.00 22.47 10.85
N VAL A 88 -9.73 22.44 9.74
CA VAL A 88 -9.92 23.56 8.79
C VAL A 88 -11.33 23.51 8.18
N PRO A 89 -11.91 24.63 7.75
CA PRO A 89 -13.16 24.63 7.00
C PRO A 89 -12.96 24.02 5.60
N MET A 90 -13.95 23.26 5.10
CA MET A 90 -13.86 22.52 3.83
C MET A 90 -13.88 23.41 2.58
N GLN A 91 -14.45 24.63 2.67
CA GLN A 91 -14.56 25.59 1.57
C GLN A 91 -13.35 26.53 1.40
N ASP A 92 -12.26 26.36 2.17
CA ASP A 92 -11.05 27.18 2.03
C ASP A 92 -10.12 26.68 0.91
N SER A 93 -10.69 26.33 -0.26
CA SER A 93 -9.92 26.14 -1.50
C SER A 93 -9.39 27.46 -2.06
N ASP A 94 -9.90 28.60 -1.57
CA ASP A 94 -9.40 29.91 -1.95
C ASP A 94 -8.08 30.20 -1.22
N THR A 95 -6.98 29.76 -1.86
CA THR A 95 -5.64 29.98 -1.33
C THR A 95 -5.19 31.43 -1.43
N THR A 96 -5.99 32.33 -2.02
CA THR A 96 -5.61 33.74 -2.23
C THR A 96 -5.69 34.58 -0.95
N LEU A 97 -6.53 34.19 0.02
CA LEU A 97 -6.67 34.93 1.28
C LEU A 97 -5.54 34.64 2.27
N PRO A 98 -5.05 35.64 3.02
CA PRO A 98 -4.09 35.44 4.10
C PRO A 98 -4.57 34.39 5.10
N ARG A 99 -3.66 33.52 5.56
CA ARG A 99 -3.94 32.39 6.47
C ARG A 99 -4.73 32.79 7.74
N LEU A 100 -4.52 34.00 8.24
CA LEU A 100 -5.21 34.54 9.43
C LEU A 100 -6.70 34.83 9.17
N GLU A 101 -7.08 35.26 7.98
CA GLU A 101 -8.47 35.59 7.64
C GLU A 101 -9.32 34.34 7.49
N ARG A 102 -8.73 33.28 6.94
CA ARG A 102 -9.32 31.93 6.87
C ARG A 102 -9.77 31.41 8.23
N PHE A 103 -8.96 31.62 9.27
CA PHE A 103 -9.31 31.19 10.64
C PHE A 103 -10.39 32.06 11.32
N ARG A 104 -10.77 33.20 10.75
CA ARG A 104 -11.80 34.11 11.30
C ARG A 104 -13.18 33.87 10.69
N ARG A 105 -13.26 33.25 9.51
CA ARG A 105 -14.54 32.93 8.85
C ARG A 105 -15.32 31.88 9.63
N LYS A 106 -16.64 32.04 9.62
CA LYS A 106 -17.57 31.00 10.06
C LYS A 106 -17.78 30.03 8.91
N SER A 107 -17.87 28.75 9.23
CA SER A 107 -18.26 27.72 8.28
C SER A 107 -19.22 26.74 8.95
N HIS A 108 -19.93 25.98 8.12
CA HIS A 108 -20.69 24.82 8.55
C HIS A 108 -19.88 23.54 8.35
N LEU A 109 -19.00 23.49 7.35
CA LEU A 109 -18.30 22.28 6.93
C LEU A 109 -16.84 22.32 7.37
N PHE A 110 -16.39 21.27 8.06
CA PHE A 110 -15.03 21.17 8.57
C PHE A 110 -14.41 19.82 8.25
N VAL A 111 -13.10 19.85 8.04
CA VAL A 111 -12.24 18.68 7.89
C VAL A 111 -11.36 18.62 9.13
N LEU A 112 -11.35 17.47 9.80
CA LEU A 112 -10.50 17.12 10.93
C LEU A 112 -9.58 15.97 10.50
N ARG A 113 -8.26 16.20 10.50
CA ARG A 113 -7.27 15.14 10.28
C ARG A 113 -6.53 14.83 11.56
N VAL A 114 -6.55 13.56 11.95
CA VAL A 114 -5.92 13.07 13.18
C VAL A 114 -4.85 12.06 12.81
N GLN A 115 -3.62 12.31 13.27
CA GLN A 115 -2.49 11.38 13.16
C GLN A 115 -2.54 10.40 14.34
N GLU A 116 -2.25 9.14 14.09
CA GLU A 116 -2.29 8.03 15.06
C GLU A 116 -3.58 8.07 15.91
N PRO A 117 -4.76 8.00 15.26
CA PRO A 117 -6.02 8.34 15.91
C PRO A 117 -6.34 7.42 17.09
N ASP A 118 -6.72 8.05 18.21
CA ASP A 118 -7.50 7.41 19.25
C ASP A 118 -8.99 7.71 19.01
N PHE A 119 -9.73 6.70 18.56
CA PHE A 119 -11.15 6.85 18.25
C PHE A 119 -12.02 7.17 19.45
N ALA A 120 -11.56 6.89 20.68
CA ALA A 120 -12.28 7.31 21.89
C ALA A 120 -12.23 8.83 22.05
N GLN A 121 -11.04 9.42 21.85
CA GLN A 121 -10.85 10.88 21.87
C GLN A 121 -11.61 11.54 20.73
N ILE A 122 -11.58 10.96 19.53
CA ILE A 122 -12.32 11.54 18.40
C ILE A 122 -13.83 11.51 18.66
N ALA A 123 -14.37 10.38 19.14
CA ALA A 123 -15.79 10.28 19.49
C ALA A 123 -16.17 11.32 20.56
N ALA A 124 -15.37 11.45 21.63
CA ALA A 124 -15.61 12.45 22.67
C ALA A 124 -15.56 13.89 22.13
N ALA A 125 -14.64 14.20 21.22
CA ALA A 125 -14.56 15.49 20.55
C ALA A 125 -15.80 15.78 19.69
N LEU A 126 -16.26 14.80 18.91
CA LEU A 126 -17.48 14.92 18.09
C LEU A 126 -18.73 15.09 18.96
N ILE A 127 -18.84 14.39 20.09
CA ILE A 127 -19.92 14.57 21.07
C ILE A 127 -19.89 15.98 21.65
N ALA A 128 -18.72 16.50 22.02
CA ALA A 128 -18.58 17.87 22.52
C ALA A 128 -19.04 18.91 21.48
N ILE A 129 -18.64 18.72 20.21
CA ILE A 129 -19.08 19.56 19.08
C ILE A 129 -20.60 19.47 18.91
N ALA A 130 -21.16 18.26 18.87
CA ALA A 130 -22.60 18.04 18.70
C ALA A 130 -23.43 18.69 19.81
N ARG A 131 -22.97 18.62 21.07
CA ARG A 131 -23.67 19.26 22.21
C ARG A 131 -23.74 20.77 22.09
N ARG A 132 -22.72 21.41 21.52
CA ARG A 132 -22.62 22.89 21.45
C ARG A 132 -23.15 23.48 20.16
N TYR A 133 -22.88 22.84 19.03
CA TYR A 133 -23.13 23.39 17.69
C TYR A 133 -24.13 22.58 16.87
N GLN A 134 -24.51 21.40 17.36
CA GLN A 134 -25.33 20.39 16.68
C GLN A 134 -24.72 19.93 15.36
N LEU A 135 -24.58 18.62 15.18
CA LEU A 135 -24.13 18.08 13.90
C LEU A 135 -25.36 17.88 12.99
N SER A 136 -25.29 18.28 11.73
CA SER A 136 -26.39 18.11 10.78
C SER A 136 -26.58 16.64 10.36
N ALA A 137 -25.51 15.84 10.43
CA ALA A 137 -25.46 14.43 10.09
C ALA A 137 -24.33 13.71 10.84
N ASP A 138 -24.26 12.38 10.71
CA ASP A 138 -23.11 11.62 11.21
C ASP A 138 -21.83 12.05 10.45
N PRO A 139 -20.72 12.37 11.15
CA PRO A 139 -19.47 12.72 10.50
C PRO A 139 -19.00 11.64 9.54
N ARG A 140 -18.44 12.07 8.40
CA ARG A 140 -17.95 11.18 7.36
C ARG A 140 -16.45 10.96 7.42
N ILE A 141 -15.97 9.82 6.93
CA ILE A 141 -14.55 9.47 6.80
C ILE A 141 -14.19 9.45 5.31
N PRO A 142 -13.78 10.58 4.71
CA PRO A 142 -13.46 10.63 3.28
C PRO A 142 -12.13 9.96 2.92
N ALA A 143 -11.23 9.79 3.90
CA ALA A 143 -9.91 9.21 3.68
C ALA A 143 -9.30 8.62 4.96
N ILE A 144 -8.50 7.58 4.79
CA ILE A 144 -7.79 6.90 5.87
C ILE A 144 -6.48 6.30 5.35
N GLU A 145 -5.45 6.27 6.18
CA GLU A 145 -4.21 5.52 5.92
C GLU A 145 -4.06 4.41 6.94
N VAL A 146 -3.99 3.17 6.45
CA VAL A 146 -3.80 1.96 7.25
C VAL A 146 -2.43 1.39 6.95
N SER A 147 -1.71 1.01 8.00
CA SER A 147 -0.32 0.56 7.90
C SER A 147 -0.13 -0.79 8.58
N ILE A 148 0.67 -1.66 7.99
CA ILE A 148 1.11 -2.92 8.56
C ILE A 148 2.61 -2.83 8.85
N ASP A 149 2.94 -2.96 10.12
CA ASP A 149 4.30 -2.96 10.64
C ASP A 149 4.80 -4.39 10.86
N PHE A 150 6.00 -4.65 10.35
CA PHE A 150 6.78 -5.84 10.64
C PHE A 150 8.02 -5.43 11.44
N THR A 151 7.92 -5.50 12.76
CA THR A 151 9.01 -5.16 13.68
C THR A 151 9.76 -6.43 14.07
N PRO A 152 11.08 -6.54 13.80
CA PRO A 152 11.89 -7.65 14.31
C PRO A 152 11.78 -7.75 15.84
N LYS A 153 11.54 -8.94 16.36
CA LYS A 153 11.54 -9.22 17.81
C LYS A 153 12.91 -8.97 18.45
N THR A 154 13.96 -9.12 17.65
CA THR A 154 15.33 -8.79 17.99
C THR A 154 15.84 -7.82 16.93
N PRO A 155 16.32 -6.62 17.29
CA PRO A 155 16.78 -5.63 16.32
C PRO A 155 17.80 -6.22 15.35
N CYS A 156 17.47 -6.19 14.06
CA CYS A 156 18.32 -6.73 13.00
C CYS A 156 18.03 -5.97 11.70
N ASP A 157 18.99 -5.16 11.24
CA ASP A 157 18.86 -4.37 10.02
C ASP A 157 18.67 -5.25 8.79
N ARG A 158 19.41 -6.36 8.70
CA ARG A 158 19.32 -7.34 7.61
C ARG A 158 17.91 -7.89 7.49
N ASP A 159 17.34 -8.42 8.58
CA ASP A 159 16.01 -9.04 8.55
C ASP A 159 14.93 -7.99 8.25
N ARG A 160 15.05 -6.78 8.81
CA ARG A 160 14.14 -5.66 8.51
C ARG A 160 14.17 -5.26 7.04
N LEU A 161 15.35 -5.02 6.47
CA LEU A 161 15.53 -4.61 5.08
C LEU A 161 15.15 -5.73 4.11
N ALA A 162 15.43 -7.00 4.46
CA ALA A 162 14.92 -8.15 3.73
C ALA A 162 13.38 -8.16 3.70
N MET A 163 12.72 -7.86 4.83
CA MET A 163 11.26 -7.73 4.89
C MET A 163 10.74 -6.60 3.98
N VAL A 164 11.39 -5.44 3.94
CA VAL A 164 11.03 -4.36 2.99
C VAL A 164 11.03 -4.87 1.55
N LEU A 165 12.08 -5.59 1.15
CA LEU A 165 12.18 -6.17 -0.19
C LEU A 165 11.12 -7.25 -0.45
N VAL A 166 10.79 -8.08 0.56
CA VAL A 166 9.72 -9.08 0.46
C VAL A 166 8.37 -8.39 0.25
N LEU A 167 8.05 -7.36 1.04
CA LEU A 167 6.80 -6.60 0.89
C LEU A 167 6.72 -5.96 -0.49
N GLY A 168 7.78 -5.29 -0.95
CA GLY A 168 7.81 -4.65 -2.27
C GLY A 168 7.70 -5.64 -3.42
N ARG A 169 8.45 -6.74 -3.39
CA ARG A 169 8.50 -7.70 -4.50
C ARG A 169 7.30 -8.62 -4.58
N HIS A 170 6.59 -8.85 -3.49
CA HIS A 170 5.49 -9.80 -3.48
C HIS A 170 4.11 -9.15 -3.43
N LEU A 171 4.02 -7.82 -3.29
CA LEU A 171 2.75 -7.11 -3.32
C LEU A 171 2.01 -7.35 -4.64
N LEU A 172 0.73 -7.68 -4.53
CA LEU A 172 -0.21 -7.81 -5.63
C LEU A 172 -1.19 -6.62 -5.61
N PRO A 173 -0.96 -5.55 -6.38
CA PRO A 173 -1.80 -4.35 -6.38
C PRO A 173 -3.05 -4.54 -7.25
N THR A 174 -3.88 -5.55 -6.99
CA THR A 174 -5.08 -5.82 -7.84
C THR A 174 -6.24 -4.87 -7.60
N ALA A 175 -6.21 -4.09 -6.52
CA ALA A 175 -7.30 -3.19 -6.19
C ALA A 175 -7.29 -1.88 -6.99
N HIS A 176 -6.19 -1.58 -7.70
CA HIS A 176 -6.02 -0.37 -8.52
C HIS A 176 -5.01 -0.63 -9.64
N ASP A 177 -5.22 -0.06 -10.82
CA ASP A 177 -4.26 -0.19 -11.92
C ASP A 177 -3.07 0.74 -11.68
N VAL A 178 -1.93 0.14 -11.31
CA VAL A 178 -0.68 0.86 -11.02
C VAL A 178 0.27 0.96 -12.22
N ILE A 179 -0.15 0.57 -13.42
CA ILE A 179 0.75 0.49 -14.60
C ILE A 179 0.31 1.43 -15.71
N SER A 180 -0.99 1.45 -16.02
CA SER A 180 -1.50 2.16 -17.19
C SER A 180 -1.28 3.67 -17.12
N CYS A 181 -1.40 4.24 -15.92
CA CYS A 181 -1.19 5.66 -15.67
C CYS A 181 0.21 5.92 -15.11
N LYS A 182 0.93 6.91 -15.68
CA LYS A 182 2.29 7.28 -15.25
C LYS A 182 2.35 7.65 -13.77
N ALA A 183 1.34 8.38 -13.27
CA ALA A 183 1.28 8.83 -11.88
C ALA A 183 1.04 7.68 -10.89
N ASP A 184 0.60 6.51 -11.35
CA ASP A 184 0.35 5.35 -10.50
C ASP A 184 1.50 4.34 -10.51
N ARG A 185 2.47 4.51 -11.40
CA ARG A 185 3.63 3.61 -11.52
C ARG A 185 4.53 3.62 -10.30
N GLU A 186 5.31 2.56 -10.20
CA GLU A 186 6.35 2.38 -9.19
C GLU A 186 7.31 3.57 -9.14
N ARG A 187 7.53 4.11 -7.94
CA ARG A 187 8.47 5.21 -7.69
C ARG A 187 9.28 4.95 -6.43
N PHE A 188 10.56 5.26 -6.47
CA PHE A 188 11.46 5.18 -5.33
C PHE A 188 11.87 6.58 -4.89
N SER A 189 11.84 6.86 -3.59
CA SER A 189 12.35 8.12 -3.03
C SER A 189 13.31 7.89 -1.87
N TRP A 190 14.32 8.75 -1.75
CA TRP A 190 15.29 8.74 -0.65
C TRP A 190 15.21 9.96 0.28
N GLY A 191 14.22 10.84 0.12
CA GLY A 191 14.07 12.03 0.97
C GLY A 191 13.44 13.22 0.23
N ASP A 192 13.68 14.42 0.77
CA ASP A 192 12.92 15.65 0.44
C ASP A 192 13.23 16.28 -0.94
N LYS A 193 14.25 15.80 -1.68
CA LYS A 193 14.56 16.36 -3.00
C LYS A 193 13.77 15.61 -4.07
N LYS A 194 12.85 16.33 -4.76
CA LYS A 194 12.10 15.84 -5.95
C LYS A 194 13.00 15.21 -7.03
N PHE A 195 14.28 15.57 -7.07
CA PHE A 195 15.29 15.07 -8.02
C PHE A 195 15.81 13.66 -7.70
N ASP A 196 15.53 13.11 -6.53
CA ASP A 196 15.89 11.73 -6.15
C ASP A 196 14.71 10.76 -6.30
N THR A 197 13.71 11.06 -7.15
CA THR A 197 12.64 10.10 -7.43
C THR A 197 12.91 9.39 -8.74
N VAL A 198 13.20 8.08 -8.68
CA VAL A 198 13.26 7.25 -9.90
C VAL A 198 11.91 6.58 -10.08
N SER A 199 11.33 6.69 -11.28
CA SER A 199 10.05 6.06 -11.59
C SER A 199 10.22 5.02 -12.68
N PHE A 200 9.39 3.98 -12.63
CA PHE A 200 9.37 2.93 -13.64
C PHE A 200 9.10 3.50 -15.05
N GLY A 201 10.03 3.25 -15.98
CA GLY A 201 9.86 3.56 -17.40
C GLY A 201 10.00 5.03 -17.79
N THR A 202 10.69 5.88 -17.01
CA THR A 202 10.82 7.33 -17.27
C THR A 202 11.57 7.68 -18.55
N ASP A 203 12.54 6.88 -18.98
CA ASP A 203 13.31 7.17 -20.20
C ASP A 203 12.70 6.55 -21.46
N GLN A 204 11.66 5.72 -21.30
CA GLN A 204 11.02 4.99 -22.40
C GLN A 204 9.70 5.61 -22.87
N GLU A 205 9.44 6.90 -22.58
CA GLU A 205 8.15 7.54 -22.95
C GLU A 205 7.92 7.69 -24.45
N ARG A 206 8.97 7.54 -25.28
CA ARG A 206 8.85 7.40 -26.74
C ARG A 206 8.39 6.01 -27.19
N ILE A 207 8.38 5.03 -26.29
CA ILE A 207 7.98 3.65 -26.56
C ILE A 207 6.49 3.50 -26.28
N ASN A 208 5.78 2.88 -27.22
CA ASN A 208 4.36 2.58 -27.15
C ASN A 208 3.96 1.99 -25.78
N ARG A 209 2.88 2.50 -25.16
CA ARG A 209 2.37 2.07 -23.84
C ARG A 209 2.18 0.55 -23.74
N ASP A 210 1.85 -0.10 -24.86
CA ASP A 210 1.67 -1.55 -24.91
C ASP A 210 2.99 -2.35 -24.83
N VAL A 211 4.13 -1.72 -25.13
CA VAL A 211 5.46 -2.35 -25.16
C VAL A 211 6.20 -2.17 -23.82
N LEU A 212 5.91 -1.10 -23.08
CA LEU A 212 6.58 -0.81 -21.81
C LEU A 212 6.54 -1.99 -20.80
N PRO A 213 5.39 -2.67 -20.57
CA PRO A 213 5.36 -3.81 -19.65
C PRO A 213 6.15 -5.02 -20.15
N LEU A 214 6.39 -5.12 -21.47
CA LEU A 214 7.17 -6.19 -22.09
C LEU A 214 8.68 -5.91 -22.05
N SER A 215 9.09 -4.66 -21.87
CA SER A 215 10.48 -4.25 -21.74
C SER A 215 11.02 -4.60 -20.35
N ILE A 216 12.32 -4.87 -20.29
CA ILE A 216 13.12 -4.88 -19.05
C ILE A 216 14.10 -3.71 -19.00
N ALA A 217 14.31 -3.05 -20.15
CA ALA A 217 15.15 -1.87 -20.23
C ALA A 217 14.41 -0.71 -19.54
N GLY A 218 15.00 -0.14 -18.49
CA GLY A 218 14.36 0.88 -17.66
C GLY A 218 13.65 0.34 -16.40
N ASP A 219 13.64 -0.97 -16.20
CA ASP A 219 13.28 -1.54 -14.90
C ASP A 219 14.44 -1.33 -13.92
N GLN A 220 14.12 -1.05 -12.66
CA GLN A 220 15.12 -0.86 -11.62
C GLN A 220 14.76 -1.64 -10.37
N ALA A 221 15.74 -2.35 -9.81
CA ALA A 221 15.58 -3.00 -8.51
C ALA A 221 15.30 -1.96 -7.41
N PRO A 222 14.33 -2.21 -6.51
CA PRO A 222 14.13 -1.37 -5.35
C PRO A 222 15.37 -1.41 -4.44
N PHE A 223 15.79 -0.24 -3.97
CA PHE A 223 16.74 -0.12 -2.86
C PHE A 223 15.98 -0.37 -1.56
N ALA A 224 16.57 -1.15 -0.65
CA ALA A 224 15.89 -1.60 0.57
C ALA A 224 15.62 -0.47 1.57
N ASP A 225 16.37 0.64 1.47
CA ASP A 225 16.23 1.84 2.30
C ASP A 225 15.58 3.03 1.56
N ALA A 226 15.07 2.77 0.34
CA ALA A 226 14.16 3.67 -0.35
C ALA A 226 12.73 3.50 0.19
N THR A 227 11.94 4.57 0.03
CA THR A 227 10.49 4.46 0.10
C THR A 227 9.97 4.15 -1.30
N LEU A 228 9.32 3.00 -1.44
CA LEU A 228 8.59 2.58 -2.64
C LEU A 228 7.16 3.12 -2.59
N TYR A 229 6.71 3.74 -3.67
CA TYR A 229 5.33 4.19 -3.90
C TYR A 229 4.70 3.47 -5.09
N LEU A 230 3.43 3.10 -4.96
CA LEU A 230 2.56 2.67 -6.05
C LEU A 230 1.22 3.41 -5.92
N GLY A 231 0.62 3.82 -7.03
CA GLY A 231 -0.58 4.69 -7.04
C GLY A 231 -0.24 6.17 -6.94
N ALA A 232 -1.11 7.04 -7.46
CA ALA A 232 -0.93 8.49 -7.45
C ALA A 232 -1.11 9.10 -6.05
N GLN A 233 -0.44 10.23 -5.77
CA GLN A 233 -0.47 10.85 -4.44
C GLN A 233 -1.87 11.27 -3.98
N SER A 234 -2.68 11.73 -4.93
CA SER A 234 -4.09 12.10 -4.72
C SER A 234 -5.03 11.10 -5.39
N GLY A 235 -4.53 9.90 -5.70
CA GLY A 235 -5.32 8.83 -6.27
C GLY A 235 -6.22 8.17 -5.22
N PRO A 236 -7.22 7.38 -5.65
CA PRO A 236 -8.12 6.69 -4.74
C PRO A 236 -7.36 5.71 -3.84
N VAL A 237 -6.30 5.08 -4.35
CA VAL A 237 -5.45 4.15 -3.60
C VAL A 237 -3.98 4.48 -3.83
N MET A 238 -3.19 4.54 -2.77
CA MET A 238 -1.74 4.64 -2.83
C MET A 238 -1.10 3.70 -1.82
N TRP A 239 -0.11 2.93 -2.27
CA TRP A 239 0.77 2.14 -1.39
C TRP A 239 2.07 2.88 -1.12
N ARG A 240 2.56 2.74 0.10
CA ARG A 240 3.91 3.14 0.50
C ARG A 240 4.58 1.98 1.21
N ILE A 241 5.78 1.58 0.78
CA ILE A 241 6.59 0.53 1.43
C ILE A 241 7.93 1.14 1.80
N MET A 242 8.36 1.00 3.05
CA MET A 242 9.60 1.63 3.50
C MET A 242 10.23 0.97 4.72
N ASP A 243 11.52 1.26 4.90
CA ASP A 243 12.21 1.09 6.17
C ASP A 243 11.85 2.25 7.12
N LYS A 244 11.01 1.98 8.13
CA LYS A 244 10.56 2.98 9.11
C LYS A 244 11.58 3.05 10.25
N VAL A 245 12.55 3.95 10.07
CA VAL A 245 13.61 4.28 11.04
C VAL A 245 13.49 5.68 11.66
N ILE A 246 12.52 6.47 11.20
CA ILE A 246 12.22 7.81 11.72
C ILE A 246 10.78 7.83 12.19
N ASP A 247 10.51 8.38 13.38
CA ASP A 247 9.17 8.55 13.93
C ASP A 247 8.50 9.78 13.31
N ARG A 248 8.98 10.97 13.73
CA ARG A 248 8.51 12.29 13.31
C ARG A 248 9.57 13.02 12.52
N GLN A 249 9.14 13.67 11.44
CA GLN A 249 10.00 14.53 10.64
C GLN A 249 9.41 15.94 10.62
N ASN A 250 10.22 16.94 10.94
CA ASN A 250 9.90 18.34 10.73
C ASN A 250 10.70 18.86 9.53
N ARG A 251 10.12 18.71 8.34
CA ARG A 251 10.75 19.06 7.07
C ARG A 251 11.14 20.54 6.98
N GLY A 252 10.31 21.43 7.51
CA GLY A 252 10.59 22.87 7.51
C GLY A 252 11.80 23.26 8.36
N LYS A 253 12.18 22.43 9.33
CA LYS A 253 13.36 22.62 10.18
C LYS A 253 14.49 21.63 9.87
N GLY A 254 14.32 20.75 8.88
CA GLY A 254 15.29 19.69 8.58
C GLY A 254 15.57 18.72 9.73
N THR A 255 14.68 18.60 10.72
CA THR A 255 14.88 17.77 11.92
C THR A 255 14.05 16.49 11.85
N ALA A 256 14.56 15.41 12.42
CA ALA A 256 13.89 14.12 12.50
C ALA A 256 14.17 13.45 13.85
N ILE A 257 13.18 12.75 14.38
CA ILE A 257 13.34 11.88 15.54
C ILE A 257 13.59 10.47 15.02
N VAL A 258 14.81 9.97 15.21
CA VAL A 258 15.20 8.61 14.82
C VAL A 258 14.58 7.64 15.81
N LEU A 259 14.00 6.55 15.29
CA LEU A 259 13.46 5.47 16.10
C LEU A 259 14.60 4.68 16.75
N PRO A 260 14.47 4.31 18.02
CA PRO A 260 15.42 3.42 18.65
C PRO A 260 15.35 2.03 17.96
N PRO A 261 16.44 1.24 17.98
CA PRO A 261 16.56 0.00 17.21
C PRO A 261 15.37 -0.99 17.35
N GLU A 262 14.80 -1.09 18.54
CA GLU A 262 13.67 -1.94 18.90
C GLU A 262 12.33 -1.48 18.29
N GLU A 263 12.22 -0.23 17.88
CA GLU A 263 11.03 0.30 17.22
C GLU A 263 11.19 0.38 15.69
N ARG A 264 12.39 0.13 15.15
CA ARG A 264 12.62 0.12 13.71
C ARG A 264 11.91 -1.06 13.05
N ARG A 265 11.25 -0.82 11.93
CA ARG A 265 10.34 -1.78 11.33
C ARG A 265 10.23 -1.63 9.81
N ALA A 266 9.95 -2.72 9.13
CA ALA A 266 9.50 -2.66 7.74
C ALA A 266 8.01 -2.31 7.75
N ARG A 267 7.61 -1.32 6.96
CA ARG A 267 6.22 -0.85 6.93
C ARG A 267 5.67 -0.88 5.52
N ILE A 268 4.44 -1.36 5.38
CA ILE A 268 3.60 -1.13 4.20
C ILE A 268 2.36 -0.34 4.63
N GLU A 269 2.00 0.67 3.87
CA GLU A 269 0.87 1.54 4.12
C GLU A 269 -0.02 1.60 2.89
N VAL A 270 -1.31 1.78 3.13
CA VAL A 270 -2.32 2.00 2.10
C VAL A 270 -3.15 3.21 2.50
N GLN A 271 -3.06 4.25 1.68
CA GLN A 271 -3.98 5.38 1.72
C GLN A 271 -5.19 5.06 0.85
N LEU A 272 -6.38 5.21 1.41
CA LEU A 272 -7.67 5.08 0.74
C LEU A 272 -8.38 6.43 0.77
N SER A 273 -8.94 6.83 -0.38
CA SER A 273 -9.74 8.04 -0.53
C SER A 273 -10.73 7.94 -1.70
N GLY A 274 -11.72 8.84 -1.73
CA GLY A 274 -12.69 8.93 -2.82
C GLY A 274 -13.43 7.62 -3.07
N GLU A 275 -13.54 7.21 -4.33
CA GLU A 275 -14.28 6.02 -4.77
C GLU A 275 -13.84 4.72 -4.06
N SER A 276 -12.58 4.63 -3.62
CA SER A 276 -12.10 3.45 -2.88
C SER A 276 -12.74 3.30 -1.49
N MET A 277 -13.23 4.40 -0.90
CA MET A 277 -13.92 4.38 0.39
C MET A 277 -15.37 3.91 0.25
N ASP A 278 -16.02 4.27 -0.87
CA ASP A 278 -17.43 3.96 -1.14
C ASP A 278 -17.68 2.44 -1.16
N GLU A 279 -16.71 1.65 -1.68
CA GLU A 279 -16.78 0.19 -1.74
C GLU A 279 -16.94 -0.47 -0.36
N PHE A 280 -16.42 0.16 0.70
CA PHE A 280 -16.43 -0.45 2.04
C PHE A 280 -17.59 0.02 2.91
N SER A 281 -18.30 1.06 2.51
CA SER A 281 -19.48 1.59 3.21
C SER A 281 -19.23 1.88 4.71
N PHE A 282 -18.01 2.28 5.08
CA PHE A 282 -17.69 2.82 6.43
C PHE A 282 -17.36 4.32 6.36
N ASP A 283 -17.92 4.98 5.35
CA ASP A 283 -17.84 6.41 5.11
C ASP A 283 -18.48 7.24 6.23
N GLU A 284 -19.20 6.63 7.16
CA GLU A 284 -19.78 7.24 8.38
C GLU A 284 -18.99 6.83 9.63
N PHE A 285 -18.76 7.78 10.53
CA PHE A 285 -17.99 7.56 11.76
C PHE A 285 -18.63 6.51 12.67
N SER A 286 -19.96 6.50 12.78
CA SER A 286 -20.68 5.50 13.59
C SER A 286 -20.46 4.07 13.10
N LYS A 287 -20.27 3.86 11.79
CA LYS A 287 -20.04 2.54 11.18
C LYS A 287 -18.68 1.95 11.53
N LEU A 288 -17.72 2.73 12.03
CA LEU A 288 -16.43 2.20 12.53
C LEU A 288 -16.60 1.16 13.64
N ARG A 289 -17.70 1.22 14.40
CA ARG A 289 -17.98 0.26 15.47
C ARG A 289 -18.17 -1.18 14.96
N THR A 290 -18.77 -1.31 13.78
CA THR A 290 -19.11 -2.61 13.18
C THR A 290 -18.19 -2.97 12.01
N PHE A 291 -17.41 -2.01 11.50
CA PHE A 291 -16.47 -2.24 10.43
C PHE A 291 -15.44 -3.32 10.78
N ARG A 292 -15.09 -4.11 9.76
CA ARG A 292 -14.10 -5.19 9.82
C ARG A 292 -12.94 -4.80 8.91
N PHE A 293 -11.85 -4.30 9.49
CA PHE A 293 -10.63 -3.92 8.78
C PHE A 293 -9.98 -5.08 8.02
N GLU A 294 -10.34 -6.34 8.32
CA GLU A 294 -9.98 -7.51 7.52
C GLU A 294 -10.45 -7.41 6.07
N ARG A 295 -11.51 -6.63 5.78
CA ARG A 295 -11.94 -6.33 4.41
C ARG A 295 -10.86 -5.61 3.61
N LEU A 296 -9.97 -4.86 4.28
CA LEU A 296 -8.86 -4.16 3.65
C LEU A 296 -7.70 -5.11 3.27
N SER A 297 -7.74 -6.38 3.67
CA SER A 297 -6.73 -7.39 3.30
C SER A 297 -6.46 -7.48 1.80
N ARG A 298 -7.45 -7.13 0.95
CA ARG A 298 -7.29 -7.07 -0.51
C ARG A 298 -6.22 -6.07 -0.98
N PHE A 299 -5.95 -5.02 -0.20
CA PHE A 299 -4.88 -4.06 -0.49
C PHE A 299 -3.52 -4.52 0.02
N PHE A 300 -3.49 -5.56 0.85
CA PHE A 300 -2.27 -6.14 1.43
C PHE A 300 -2.14 -7.61 1.01
N ARG A 301 -2.37 -7.90 -0.27
CA ARG A 301 -2.22 -9.25 -0.81
C ARG A 301 -0.82 -9.46 -1.35
N PHE A 302 -0.22 -10.56 -0.94
CA PHE A 302 1.10 -10.98 -1.37
C PHE A 302 1.04 -12.31 -2.11
N GLU A 303 1.76 -12.38 -3.23
CA GLU A 303 1.82 -13.57 -4.06
C GLU A 303 3.26 -14.00 -4.31
N LEU A 304 3.45 -15.31 -4.41
CA LEU A 304 4.66 -15.96 -4.86
C LEU A 304 4.56 -16.20 -6.38
N THR A 305 5.69 -16.02 -7.06
CA THR A 305 5.80 -16.23 -8.50
C THR A 305 6.16 -17.68 -8.80
N THR A 306 5.63 -18.21 -9.90
CA THR A 306 6.04 -19.52 -10.43
C THR A 306 6.73 -19.40 -11.77
N PHE A 307 7.72 -20.26 -11.99
CA PHE A 307 8.50 -20.35 -13.23
C PHE A 307 8.39 -21.76 -13.81
N GLU A 308 8.41 -21.86 -15.14
CA GLU A 308 8.40 -23.17 -15.80
C GLU A 308 9.73 -23.88 -15.54
N GLU A 309 9.65 -25.20 -15.35
CA GLU A 309 10.81 -26.07 -15.35
C GLU A 309 11.41 -26.08 -16.76
N SER A 310 12.44 -25.28 -16.97
CA SER A 310 13.31 -25.50 -18.12
C SER A 310 14.23 -26.68 -17.75
N ALA A 311 14.01 -27.86 -18.33
CA ALA A 311 15.15 -28.72 -18.69
C ALA A 311 16.21 -27.83 -19.36
N PRO A 312 17.53 -28.04 -19.16
CA PRO A 312 18.55 -27.12 -19.65
C PRO A 312 18.29 -26.86 -21.14
N PRO A 313 17.85 -25.64 -21.49
CA PRO A 313 17.37 -25.41 -22.82
C PRO A 313 18.55 -25.30 -23.75
N LYS A 314 18.41 -25.80 -24.97
CA LYS A 314 19.33 -25.42 -26.04
C LYS A 314 19.26 -23.88 -26.17
N PRO A 315 20.40 -23.16 -26.29
CA PRO A 315 20.44 -21.69 -26.35
C PRO A 315 19.52 -21.05 -27.41
N SER A 316 19.08 -21.83 -28.40
CA SER A 316 18.18 -21.43 -29.49
C SER A 316 16.68 -21.52 -29.16
N GLU A 317 16.25 -21.96 -27.98
CA GLU A 317 14.84 -22.18 -27.68
C GLU A 317 14.11 -20.92 -27.16
N PRO A 318 13.05 -20.43 -27.85
CA PRO A 318 12.30 -19.24 -27.43
C PRO A 318 11.71 -19.32 -26.01
N ARG A 319 11.42 -20.54 -25.51
CA ARG A 319 10.86 -20.76 -24.16
C ARG A 319 11.86 -20.46 -23.05
N ALA A 320 13.11 -20.85 -23.23
CA ALA A 320 14.21 -20.58 -22.32
C ALA A 320 14.41 -19.08 -22.08
N TRP A 321 14.47 -18.36 -23.19
CA TRP A 321 14.63 -16.91 -23.20
C TRP A 321 13.44 -16.21 -22.54
N ALA A 322 12.21 -16.70 -22.80
CA ALA A 322 11.02 -16.17 -22.16
C ALA A 322 11.02 -16.36 -20.63
N SER A 323 11.46 -17.52 -20.14
CA SER A 323 11.61 -17.81 -18.70
C SER A 323 12.71 -16.95 -18.06
N LYS A 324 13.86 -16.79 -18.72
CA LYS A 324 14.94 -15.92 -18.26
C LYS A 324 14.47 -14.46 -18.12
N ARG A 325 13.82 -13.91 -19.16
CA ARG A 325 13.29 -12.54 -19.13
C ARG A 325 12.21 -12.35 -18.06
N ARG A 326 11.36 -13.37 -17.84
CA ARG A 326 10.36 -13.36 -16.77
C ARG A 326 11.03 -13.25 -15.40
N TRP A 327 12.13 -13.97 -15.20
CA TRP A 327 12.92 -13.90 -13.97
C TRP A 327 13.59 -12.54 -13.80
N GLU A 328 14.23 -12.01 -14.85
CA GLU A 328 14.87 -10.68 -14.82
C GLU A 328 13.84 -9.60 -14.44
N LYS A 329 12.65 -9.66 -15.05
CA LYS A 329 11.52 -8.78 -14.70
C LYS A 329 11.17 -8.87 -13.22
N PHE A 330 11.04 -10.07 -12.68
CA PHE A 330 10.74 -10.27 -11.25
C PHE A 330 11.87 -9.74 -10.35
N ALA A 331 13.13 -9.99 -10.69
CA ALA A 331 14.26 -9.56 -9.88
C ALA A 331 14.31 -8.03 -9.72
N LEU A 332 13.97 -7.31 -10.81
CA LEU A 332 13.95 -5.86 -10.86
C LEU A 332 12.66 -5.27 -10.27
N THR A 333 11.49 -5.81 -10.62
CA THR A 333 10.19 -5.12 -10.40
C THR A 333 9.23 -5.89 -9.50
N GLY A 334 9.60 -7.09 -9.07
CA GLY A 334 8.73 -7.98 -8.32
C GLY A 334 7.47 -8.42 -9.07
N VAL A 335 6.45 -8.79 -8.30
CA VAL A 335 5.11 -9.18 -8.76
C VAL A 335 4.40 -8.05 -9.52
N PRO A 336 4.45 -6.76 -9.11
CA PRO A 336 3.75 -5.70 -9.85
C PRO A 336 4.16 -5.61 -11.32
N GLY A 337 5.46 -5.48 -11.60
CA GLY A 337 5.95 -5.37 -12.98
C GLY A 337 5.86 -6.69 -13.74
N LEU A 338 5.97 -7.84 -13.07
CA LEU A 338 5.78 -9.13 -13.70
C LEU A 338 4.32 -9.39 -14.11
N LEU A 339 3.36 -9.01 -13.26
CA LEU A 339 1.93 -9.08 -13.56
C LEU A 339 1.63 -8.22 -14.80
N ALA A 340 2.19 -7.02 -14.86
CA ALA A 340 2.07 -6.13 -16.00
C ALA A 340 2.60 -6.76 -17.30
N MET A 341 3.76 -7.40 -17.24
CA MET A 341 4.35 -8.12 -18.37
C MET A 341 3.44 -9.28 -18.85
N ASP A 342 2.93 -10.08 -17.91
CA ASP A 342 2.06 -11.21 -18.23
C ASP A 342 0.76 -10.79 -18.88
N GLU A 343 0.17 -9.72 -18.37
CA GLU A 343 -1.06 -9.15 -18.89
C GLU A 343 -0.86 -8.54 -20.29
N ALA A 344 0.26 -7.85 -20.52
CA ALA A 344 0.61 -7.35 -21.86
C ALA A 344 0.84 -8.49 -22.87
N LYS A 345 1.57 -9.55 -22.49
CA LYS A 345 1.77 -10.74 -23.33
C LYS A 345 0.44 -11.43 -23.65
N ARG A 346 -0.48 -11.47 -22.69
CA ARG A 346 -1.82 -12.02 -22.89
C ARG A 346 -2.59 -11.21 -23.93
N LYS A 347 -2.61 -9.88 -23.79
CA LYS A 347 -3.26 -8.97 -24.76
C LYS A 347 -2.66 -9.08 -26.16
N GLU A 348 -1.33 -9.17 -26.27
CA GLU A 348 -0.65 -9.36 -27.56
C GLU A 348 -1.07 -10.67 -28.24
N ARG A 349 -1.08 -11.79 -27.50
CA ARG A 349 -1.55 -13.09 -28.00
C ARG A 349 -3.01 -13.06 -28.44
N GLU A 350 -3.87 -12.36 -27.69
CA GLU A 350 -5.28 -12.20 -28.03
C GLU A 350 -5.45 -11.38 -29.32
N ARG A 351 -4.72 -10.28 -29.48
CA ARG A 351 -4.70 -9.48 -30.72
C ARG A 351 -4.19 -10.28 -31.92
N ALA A 352 -3.07 -10.97 -31.77
CA ALA A 352 -2.50 -11.82 -32.82
C ALA A 352 -3.48 -12.93 -33.25
N ARG A 353 -4.16 -13.56 -32.28
CA ARG A 353 -5.19 -14.56 -32.59
C ARG A 353 -6.37 -13.96 -33.32
N SER A 354 -6.90 -12.82 -32.84
CA SER A 354 -8.01 -12.14 -33.52
C SER A 354 -7.64 -11.76 -34.95
N ALA A 355 -6.38 -11.37 -35.21
CA ALA A 355 -5.89 -11.12 -36.56
C ALA A 355 -5.85 -12.38 -37.44
N LEU A 356 -5.36 -13.52 -36.91
CA LEU A 356 -5.37 -14.81 -37.62
C LEU A 356 -6.80 -15.27 -37.96
N VAL A 357 -7.72 -15.14 -37.00
CA VAL A 357 -9.14 -15.47 -37.20
C VAL A 357 -9.75 -14.56 -38.27
N LYS A 358 -9.48 -13.25 -38.23
CA LYS A 358 -9.93 -12.29 -39.26
C LYS A 358 -9.35 -12.61 -40.64
N ALA A 359 -8.12 -13.12 -40.69
CA ALA A 359 -7.46 -13.58 -41.91
C ALA A 359 -7.91 -14.99 -42.37
N LYS A 360 -8.88 -15.62 -41.69
CA LYS A 360 -9.37 -16.98 -41.96
C LYS A 360 -8.26 -18.05 -41.93
N ILE A 361 -7.17 -17.80 -41.21
CA ILE A 361 -6.10 -18.78 -41.02
C ILE A 361 -6.53 -19.75 -39.91
N PRO A 362 -6.48 -21.07 -40.14
CA PRO A 362 -6.85 -22.06 -39.12
C PRO A 362 -6.05 -21.86 -37.83
N THR A 363 -6.73 -21.68 -36.71
CA THR A 363 -6.09 -21.62 -35.38
C THR A 363 -6.38 -22.93 -34.65
N ARG A 364 -5.34 -23.57 -34.08
CA ARG A 364 -5.53 -24.78 -33.25
C ARG A 364 -6.41 -24.47 -32.04
N ASP A 365 -7.30 -25.40 -31.71
CA ASP A 365 -8.11 -25.33 -30.50
C ASP A 365 -7.22 -25.38 -29.26
N ARG A 366 -7.50 -24.48 -28.32
CA ARG A 366 -6.76 -24.38 -27.08
C ARG A 366 -7.13 -25.58 -26.21
N VAL A 367 -6.14 -26.33 -25.75
CA VAL A 367 -6.31 -27.11 -24.52
C VAL A 367 -6.69 -26.12 -23.42
N ARG A 368 -7.91 -26.22 -22.91
CA ARG A 368 -8.46 -25.31 -21.89
C ARG A 368 -7.77 -25.58 -20.57
N VAL A 369 -6.60 -24.98 -20.36
CA VAL A 369 -5.99 -24.91 -19.03
C VAL A 369 -6.74 -23.83 -18.26
N GLY A 370 -7.34 -24.20 -17.13
CA GLY A 370 -8.04 -23.26 -16.25
C GLY A 370 -7.11 -22.09 -15.92
N LYS A 371 -7.52 -20.87 -16.30
CA LYS A 371 -6.72 -19.65 -16.13
C LYS A 371 -6.36 -19.42 -14.65
N GLY A 372 -7.22 -19.89 -13.73
CA GLY A 372 -7.21 -19.46 -12.33
C GLY A 372 -7.42 -17.94 -12.23
N GLY A 373 -7.98 -17.43 -11.13
CA GLY A 373 -8.07 -15.97 -10.94
C GLY A 373 -6.71 -15.26 -10.90
N LYS A 374 -5.60 -16.02 -10.77
CA LYS A 374 -4.26 -15.51 -10.47
C LYS A 374 -3.16 -16.00 -11.42
N GLY A 375 -3.51 -16.54 -12.60
CA GLY A 375 -2.55 -16.88 -13.66
C GLY A 375 -1.39 -17.79 -13.22
N THR A 376 -0.19 -17.22 -13.12
CA THR A 376 1.09 -17.88 -12.77
C THR A 376 1.54 -17.59 -11.32
N PHE A 377 0.66 -17.00 -10.52
CA PHE A 377 0.91 -16.64 -9.12
C PHE A 377 0.23 -17.61 -8.14
N VAL A 378 0.81 -17.73 -6.95
CA VAL A 378 0.35 -18.55 -5.83
C VAL A 378 0.35 -17.69 -4.56
N SER A 379 -0.73 -17.75 -3.78
CA SER A 379 -0.86 -16.93 -2.57
C SER A 379 0.30 -17.18 -1.60
N TYR A 380 0.93 -16.11 -1.11
CA TYR A 380 1.90 -16.19 -0.03
C TYR A 380 1.15 -16.33 1.31
N LYS A 381 0.66 -17.55 1.57
CA LYS A 381 -0.29 -17.86 2.64
C LYS A 381 0.16 -17.37 4.02
N ASP A 382 1.42 -17.58 4.38
CA ASP A 382 1.91 -17.25 5.72
C ASP A 382 1.97 -15.73 5.96
N LEU A 383 2.47 -14.98 4.98
CA LEU A 383 2.51 -13.51 5.02
C LEU A 383 1.09 -12.92 5.02
N ASN A 384 0.22 -13.41 4.13
CA ASN A 384 -1.19 -12.99 4.06
C ASN A 384 -1.93 -13.30 5.38
N LYS A 385 -1.68 -14.46 6.00
CA LYS A 385 -2.28 -14.82 7.29
C LYS A 385 -1.83 -13.90 8.43
N ALA A 386 -0.55 -13.51 8.44
CA ALA A 386 -0.03 -12.56 9.43
C ALA A 386 -0.73 -11.20 9.31
N VAL A 387 -0.88 -10.70 8.07
CA VAL A 387 -1.60 -9.45 7.76
C VAL A 387 -3.08 -9.54 8.15
N ASP A 388 -3.77 -10.61 7.75
CA ASP A 388 -5.20 -10.82 8.06
C ASP A 388 -5.42 -10.84 9.59
N THR A 389 -4.50 -11.47 10.34
CA THR A 389 -4.53 -11.49 11.81
C THR A 389 -4.30 -10.10 12.40
N ALA A 390 -3.34 -9.35 11.86
CA ALA A 390 -3.04 -8.00 12.31
C ALA A 390 -4.22 -7.04 12.09
N LEU A 391 -4.88 -7.12 10.92
CA LEU A 391 -6.08 -6.34 10.60
C LEU A 391 -7.27 -6.69 11.51
N ARG A 392 -7.45 -7.98 11.86
CA ARG A 392 -8.46 -8.39 12.84
C ARG A 392 -8.23 -7.74 14.21
N HIS A 393 -6.99 -7.74 14.71
CA HIS A 393 -6.67 -7.08 15.97
C HIS A 393 -6.88 -5.55 15.90
N LEU A 394 -6.71 -4.93 14.72
CA LEU A 394 -7.07 -3.53 14.50
C LEU A 394 -8.60 -3.32 14.64
N SER A 395 -9.42 -4.16 14.01
CA SER A 395 -10.89 -4.13 14.15
C SER A 395 -11.33 -4.20 15.61
N GLU A 396 -10.77 -5.11 16.38
CA GLU A 396 -11.07 -5.26 17.81
C GLU A 396 -10.69 -4.01 18.61
N ARG A 397 -9.51 -3.44 18.33
CA ARG A 397 -9.03 -2.24 19.03
C ARG A 397 -9.88 -1.01 18.73
N VAL A 398 -10.18 -0.75 17.45
CA VAL A 398 -11.03 0.39 17.05
C VAL A 398 -12.43 0.25 17.64
N ARG A 399 -13.03 -0.96 17.60
CA ARG A 399 -14.33 -1.21 18.21
C ARG A 399 -14.35 -0.91 19.71
N ARG A 400 -13.30 -1.29 20.45
CA ARG A 400 -13.17 -0.98 21.88
C ARG A 400 -13.06 0.52 22.11
N GLN A 401 -12.23 1.22 21.34
CA GLN A 401 -12.05 2.68 21.46
C GLN A 401 -13.35 3.45 21.16
N VAL A 402 -14.05 3.13 20.07
CA VAL A 402 -15.33 3.77 19.73
C VAL A 402 -16.38 3.51 20.81
N LYS A 403 -16.44 2.28 21.37
CA LYS A 403 -17.35 1.96 22.47
C LYS A 403 -17.05 2.80 23.72
N LEU A 404 -15.78 2.94 24.09
CA LEU A 404 -15.35 3.72 25.25
C LEU A 404 -15.66 5.22 25.09
N GLY A 405 -15.43 5.77 23.90
CA GLY A 405 -15.69 7.20 23.63
C GLY A 405 -17.17 7.56 23.47
N THR A 406 -18.06 6.59 23.27
CA THR A 406 -19.52 6.81 23.12
C THR A 406 -20.31 6.54 24.39
N SER A 407 -19.79 5.74 25.32
CA SER A 407 -20.31 5.69 26.69
C SER A 407 -20.10 7.04 27.37
N SER A 408 -21.16 7.85 27.45
CA SER A 408 -21.13 9.10 28.22
C SER A 408 -20.71 8.79 29.65
N PRO A 409 -19.89 9.63 30.31
CA PRO A 409 -19.86 9.63 31.75
C PRO A 409 -21.27 10.01 32.19
N THR A 410 -21.99 9.05 32.77
CA THR A 410 -23.18 9.33 33.55
C THR A 410 -22.84 10.46 34.51
N SER A 411 -23.62 11.52 34.42
CA SER A 411 -23.66 12.68 35.31
C SER A 411 -23.25 12.34 36.75
N CYS A 412 -22.13 12.92 37.19
CA CYS A 412 -21.94 13.28 38.60
C CYS A 412 -22.30 14.76 38.75
#